data_AF-A0A9D7VQM6-F1
#
_entry.id   AF-A0A9D7VQM6-F1
#
_cell.length_a   1.000
_cell.length_b   1.000
_cell.length_c   1.000
_cell.angle_alpha   90.00
_cell.angle_beta   90.00
_cell.angle_gamma   90.00
#
_symmetry.space_group_name_H-M   'P 1'
#
loop_
_entity.id
_entity.type
_entity.pdbx_description
1 polymer ?
#
loop_
_entity_poly.entity_id
_entity_poly.type
_entity_poly.pdbx_seq_one_letter_code
_entity_poly.pdbx_strand_id
1 'polypeptide(L)'
;DGLIGFGNAKGRVVLVDTSDWSLVRDFNAANGPIWSLVIMPGAEYIIVAGLDDFITRWPILEFPPEFLEKPGPARRFHPTKAIGNGERQFARKCSVCHTLQLDGKRRAGPTLFGVFGRQAGTLEGYTYSDALLQSTIVWDADSIDRLFKDGPDVVTPGTKMPIQRMKNAQDRQDLVSFLQSATKTP
;
A
#
# COMPACT_ATOMS: atom_id res chain seq x y z
N ASP A 1 13.33 4.70 38.16
CA ASP A 1 12.69 3.51 37.58
C ASP A 1 12.51 3.69 36.08
N GLY A 2 12.74 2.64 35.31
CA GLY A 2 12.73 2.68 33.85
C GLY A 2 11.54 1.90 33.30
N LEU A 3 11.00 2.36 32.18
CA LEU A 3 10.02 1.61 31.41
C LEU A 3 10.67 1.24 30.08
N ILE A 4 10.43 0.01 29.62
CA ILE A 4 10.72 -0.40 28.27
C ILE A 4 9.42 -0.73 27.54
N GLY A 5 9.31 -0.27 26.31
CA GLY A 5 8.17 -0.52 25.45
C GLY A 5 8.61 -1.10 24.12
N PHE A 6 7.89 -2.09 23.63
CA PHE A 6 8.10 -2.64 22.29
C PHE A 6 6.78 -2.95 21.60
N GLY A 7 6.81 -2.86 20.27
CA GLY A 7 5.69 -3.21 19.41
C GLY A 7 6.00 -4.42 18.52
N ASN A 8 4.97 -5.02 17.93
CA ASN A 8 5.14 -6.14 17.00
C ASN A 8 4.47 -5.93 15.64
N ALA A 9 4.64 -6.90 14.73
CA ALA A 9 4.11 -6.86 13.37
C ALA A 9 2.57 -6.89 13.25
N LYS A 10 1.87 -7.12 14.36
CA LYS A 10 0.40 -7.20 14.46
C LYS A 10 -0.21 -6.01 15.22
N GLY A 11 0.59 -5.03 15.63
CA GLY A 11 0.10 -3.79 16.24
C GLY A 11 -0.01 -3.84 17.74
N ARG A 12 0.40 -4.96 18.34
CA ARG A 12 0.48 -5.11 19.79
C ARG A 12 1.64 -4.28 20.32
N VAL A 13 1.40 -3.57 21.42
CA VAL A 13 2.38 -2.84 22.21
C VAL A 13 2.41 -3.44 23.62
N VAL A 14 3.61 -3.66 24.14
CA VAL A 14 3.86 -4.17 25.49
C VAL A 14 4.78 -3.19 26.21
N LEU A 15 4.41 -2.81 27.44
CA LEU A 15 5.22 -1.99 28.35
C LEU A 15 5.58 -2.82 29.59
N VAL A 16 6.86 -2.79 29.98
CA VAL A 16 7.42 -3.54 31.10
C VAL A 16 8.19 -2.58 32.01
N ASP A 17 8.04 -2.73 33.31
CA ASP A 17 8.85 -2.02 34.31
C ASP A 17 10.23 -2.68 34.40
N THR A 18 11.30 -1.91 34.28
CA THR A 18 12.67 -2.47 34.29
C THR A 18 13.21 -2.73 35.70
N SER A 19 12.50 -2.31 36.75
CA SER A 19 12.91 -2.55 38.14
C SER A 19 12.60 -3.98 38.59
N ASP A 20 11.44 -4.51 38.20
CA ASP A 20 10.95 -5.84 38.60
C ASP A 20 10.50 -6.72 37.43
N TRP A 21 10.61 -6.23 36.19
CA TRP A 21 10.19 -6.90 34.95
C TRP A 21 8.69 -7.23 34.90
N SER A 22 7.88 -6.54 35.71
CA SER A 22 6.44 -6.70 35.71
C SER A 22 5.81 -6.10 34.45
N LEU A 23 4.74 -6.73 33.98
CA LEU A 23 3.95 -6.23 32.87
C LEU A 23 3.17 -4.98 33.33
N VAL A 24 3.47 -3.84 32.71
CA VAL A 24 2.75 -2.59 32.97
C VAL A 24 1.53 -2.51 32.06
N ARG A 25 1.70 -2.74 30.76
CA ARG A 25 0.60 -2.71 29.77
C ARG A 25 0.81 -3.70 28.62
N ASP A 26 -0.31 -4.16 28.09
CA ASP A 26 -0.41 -4.97 26.88
C ASP A 26 -1.69 -4.62 26.14
N PHE A 27 -1.57 -4.03 24.95
CA PHE A 27 -2.73 -3.60 24.17
C PHE A 27 -2.43 -3.58 22.68
N ASN A 28 -3.49 -3.50 21.87
CA ASN A 28 -3.38 -3.31 20.44
C ASN A 28 -3.49 -1.82 20.11
N ALA A 29 -2.40 -1.24 19.62
CA ALA A 29 -2.29 0.18 19.33
C ALA A 29 -2.59 0.53 17.87
N ALA A 30 -2.39 -0.41 16.94
CA ALA A 30 -2.39 -0.12 15.50
C ALA A 30 -2.82 -1.30 14.64
N ASN A 31 -3.26 -1.00 13.42
CA ASN A 31 -3.55 -2.05 12.43
C ASN A 31 -2.28 -2.42 11.62
N GLY A 32 -1.54 -3.42 12.07
CA GLY A 32 -0.30 -3.88 11.41
C GLY A 32 0.95 -3.55 12.21
N PRO A 33 2.15 -3.51 11.60
CA PRO A 33 3.39 -3.35 12.37
C PRO A 33 3.45 -2.01 13.10
N ILE A 34 3.96 -2.05 14.33
CA ILE A 34 4.48 -0.86 15.02
C ILE A 34 5.89 -0.60 14.50
N TRP A 35 6.08 0.56 13.87
CA TRP A 35 7.38 0.95 13.32
C TRP A 35 8.17 1.83 14.28
N SER A 36 7.47 2.65 15.06
CA SER A 36 8.08 3.52 16.04
C SER A 36 7.23 3.57 17.30
N LEU A 37 7.90 3.62 18.44
CA LEU A 37 7.33 3.79 19.76
C LEU A 37 8.27 4.68 20.56
N VAL A 38 7.72 5.69 21.22
CA VAL A 38 8.45 6.51 22.18
C VAL A 38 7.66 6.63 23.48
N ILE A 39 8.33 6.40 24.61
CA ILE A 39 7.81 6.68 25.94
C ILE A 39 8.16 8.13 26.25
N MET A 40 7.16 8.94 26.54
CA MET A 40 7.36 10.36 26.73
C MET A 40 7.90 10.66 28.13
N PRO A 41 8.58 11.82 28.33
CA PRO A 41 9.07 12.21 29.64
C PRO A 41 7.97 12.17 30.71
N GLY A 42 8.30 11.68 31.90
CA GLY A 42 7.34 11.49 32.99
C GLY A 42 6.48 10.23 32.89
N ALA A 43 6.60 9.43 31.83
CA ALA A 43 5.90 8.16 31.64
C ALA A 43 4.36 8.26 31.72
N GLU A 44 3.80 9.43 31.43
CA GLU A 44 2.36 9.64 31.41
C GLU A 44 1.69 9.06 30.16
N TYR A 45 2.39 9.13 29.02
CA TYR A 45 1.89 8.64 27.74
C TYR A 45 3.02 8.09 26.85
N ILE A 46 2.63 7.24 25.90
CA ILE A 46 3.47 6.84 24.78
C ILE A 46 2.94 7.43 23.48
N ILE A 47 3.83 7.57 22.50
CA ILE A 47 3.46 7.86 21.12
C ILE A 47 3.85 6.66 20.26
N VAL A 48 2.90 6.20 19.46
CA VAL A 48 3.06 5.03 18.58
C VAL A 48 2.82 5.47 17.14
N ALA A 49 3.68 5.03 16.24
CA ALA A 49 3.48 5.16 14.80
C ALA A 49 3.56 3.79 14.13
N GLY A 50 2.52 3.44 13.40
CA GLY A 50 2.38 2.15 12.74
C GLY A 50 2.25 2.28 11.23
N LEU A 51 1.64 1.25 10.62
CA LEU A 51 1.25 1.28 9.22
C LEU A 51 -0.06 2.06 9.00
N ASP A 52 -0.78 2.42 10.04
CA ASP A 52 -1.91 3.32 9.95
C ASP A 52 -1.45 4.76 9.66
N ASP A 53 -2.25 5.57 8.98
CA ASP A 53 -1.92 6.97 8.62
C ASP A 53 -1.99 7.93 9.83
N PHE A 54 -1.81 7.40 11.04
CA PHE A 54 -2.01 8.10 12.29
C PHE A 54 -0.80 7.94 13.20
N ILE A 55 -0.56 8.97 14.01
CA ILE A 55 0.30 8.89 15.18
C ILE A 55 -0.62 8.87 16.39
N THR A 56 -0.55 7.82 17.20
CA THR A 56 -1.47 7.66 18.33
C THR A 56 -0.75 7.96 19.64
N ARG A 57 -1.32 8.88 20.42
CA ARG A 57 -0.95 9.12 21.81
C ARG A 57 -1.76 8.19 22.71
N TRP A 58 -1.08 7.49 23.61
CA TRP A 58 -1.67 6.53 24.53
C TRP A 58 -1.30 6.85 25.97
N PRO A 59 -2.26 7.19 26.86
CA PRO A 59 -2.01 7.29 28.29
C PRO A 59 -1.55 5.94 28.86
N ILE A 60 -0.48 5.92 29.66
CA ILE A 60 0.03 4.69 30.29
C ILE A 60 -0.83 4.32 31.51
N LEU A 61 -1.19 5.32 32.33
CA LEU A 61 -1.78 5.10 33.66
C LEU A 61 -3.29 5.36 33.74
N GLU A 62 -3.90 5.98 32.74
CA GLU A 62 -5.35 6.23 32.72
C GLU A 62 -6.10 5.08 32.04
N PHE A 63 -7.12 4.54 32.73
CA PHE A 63 -7.96 3.46 32.21
C PHE A 63 -9.44 3.65 32.57
N PRO A 64 -10.38 3.42 31.61
CA PRO A 64 -10.16 3.01 30.22
C PRO A 64 -9.53 4.15 29.38
N PRO A 65 -8.68 3.82 28.39
CA PRO A 65 -8.09 4.82 27.53
C PRO A 65 -9.18 5.51 26.70
N GLU A 66 -9.20 6.83 26.70
CA GLU A 66 -10.07 7.59 25.81
C GLU A 66 -9.47 7.57 24.39
N PHE A 67 -10.17 6.90 23.47
CA PHE A 67 -9.81 6.90 22.07
C PHE A 67 -10.25 8.22 21.44
N LEU A 68 -9.30 9.12 21.17
CA LEU A 68 -9.60 10.36 20.44
C LEU A 68 -10.08 10.05 19.02
N GLU A 69 -9.43 9.11 18.33
CA GLU A 69 -9.86 8.51 17.07
C GLU A 69 -9.42 7.05 17.00
N LYS A 70 -10.28 6.14 16.56
CA LYS A 70 -9.88 4.75 16.31
C LYS A 70 -9.03 4.71 15.04
N PRO A 71 -7.90 3.97 15.01
CA PRO A 71 -7.16 3.78 13.77
C PRO A 71 -8.12 3.23 12.72
N GLY A 72 -8.20 3.94 11.59
CA GLY A 72 -9.01 3.53 10.45
C GLY A 72 -8.68 2.09 10.00
N PRO A 73 -9.48 1.50 9.09
CA PRO A 73 -9.25 0.14 8.64
C PRO A 73 -7.80 -0.04 8.17
N ALA A 74 -7.21 -1.20 8.49
CA ALA A 74 -5.84 -1.53 8.15
C ALA A 74 -5.51 -1.17 6.70
N ARG A 75 -4.40 -0.45 6.45
CA ARG A 75 -3.85 -0.20 5.10
C ARG A 75 -3.33 -1.46 4.39
N ARG A 76 -3.64 -2.65 4.89
CA ARG A 76 -3.49 -3.86 4.09
C ARG A 76 -4.69 -3.92 3.16
N PHE A 77 -4.48 -4.31 1.91
CA PHE A 77 -5.53 -4.67 0.97
C PHE A 77 -6.33 -5.89 1.46
N HIS A 78 -7.02 -5.72 2.58
CA HIS A 78 -8.04 -6.58 3.15
C HIS A 78 -9.35 -5.89 2.83
N PRO A 79 -9.86 -6.09 1.60
CA PRO A 79 -11.16 -5.55 1.26
C PRO A 79 -12.18 -6.12 2.25
N THR A 80 -13.05 -5.24 2.74
CA THR A 80 -14.15 -5.63 3.66
C THR A 80 -15.21 -6.50 2.97
N LYS A 81 -15.16 -6.56 1.64
CA LYS A 81 -15.95 -7.44 0.78
C LYS A 81 -15.02 -8.42 0.05
N ALA A 82 -15.52 -9.61 -0.26
CA ALA A 82 -14.78 -10.55 -1.10
C ALA A 82 -14.56 -9.91 -2.48
N ILE A 83 -13.30 -9.85 -2.91
CA ILE A 83 -12.90 -9.40 -4.25
C ILE A 83 -12.32 -10.56 -5.04
N GLY A 84 -12.43 -10.47 -6.36
CA GLY A 84 -11.81 -11.41 -7.29
C GLY A 84 -10.27 -11.37 -7.22
N ASN A 85 -9.61 -12.41 -7.75
CA ASN A 85 -8.15 -12.49 -7.73
C ASN A 85 -7.50 -11.32 -8.50
N GLY A 86 -7.99 -11.00 -9.70
CA GLY A 86 -7.46 -9.89 -10.51
C GLY A 86 -7.51 -8.54 -9.80
N GLU A 87 -8.64 -8.22 -9.17
CA GLU A 87 -8.80 -7.01 -8.36
C GLU A 87 -7.79 -6.99 -7.19
N ARG A 88 -7.57 -8.13 -6.55
CA ARG A 88 -6.57 -8.28 -5.48
C ARG A 88 -5.15 -8.05 -5.98
N GLN A 89 -4.80 -8.52 -7.17
CA GLN A 89 -3.50 -8.27 -7.78
C GLN A 89 -3.34 -6.78 -8.10
N PHE A 90 -4.36 -6.13 -8.69
CA PHE A 90 -4.35 -4.69 -8.94
C PHE A 90 -4.14 -3.91 -7.64
N ALA A 91 -4.90 -4.26 -6.59
CA ALA A 91 -4.79 -3.62 -5.29
C ALA A 91 -3.34 -3.65 -4.79
N ARG A 92 -2.72 -4.83 -4.78
CA ARG A 92 -1.35 -5.04 -4.26
C ARG A 92 -0.24 -4.43 -5.12
N LYS A 93 -0.40 -4.40 -6.44
CA LYS A 93 0.67 -4.10 -7.39
C LYS A 93 0.56 -2.70 -8.01
N CYS A 94 -0.66 -2.22 -8.21
CA CYS A 94 -0.92 -1.06 -9.08
C CYS A 94 -1.58 0.11 -8.33
N SER A 95 -2.47 -0.18 -7.37
CA SER A 95 -3.41 0.83 -6.82
C SER A 95 -2.75 1.99 -6.05
N VAL A 96 -1.51 1.81 -5.59
CA VAL A 96 -0.75 2.89 -4.97
C VAL A 96 -0.42 3.97 -6.02
N CYS A 97 -0.01 3.54 -7.21
CA CYS A 97 0.49 4.42 -8.25
C CYS A 97 -0.57 4.81 -9.29
N HIS A 98 -1.61 4.00 -9.47
CA HIS A 98 -2.55 4.14 -10.59
C HIS A 98 -4.01 4.19 -10.14
N THR A 99 -4.81 4.99 -10.85
CA THR A 99 -6.27 4.97 -10.77
C THR A 99 -6.86 4.19 -11.95
N LEU A 100 -8.10 3.72 -11.79
CA LEU A 100 -8.86 3.03 -12.85
C LEU A 100 -9.82 3.96 -13.60
N GLN A 101 -9.98 5.20 -13.12
CA GLN A 101 -10.93 6.20 -13.63
C GLN A 101 -10.17 7.42 -14.15
N LEU A 102 -10.80 8.17 -15.05
CA LEU A 102 -10.30 9.46 -15.50
C LEU A 102 -10.64 10.54 -14.46
N ASP A 103 -9.91 10.54 -13.35
CA ASP A 103 -10.19 11.39 -12.19
C ASP A 103 -9.29 12.63 -12.08
N GLY A 104 -8.36 12.81 -13.03
CA GLY A 104 -7.41 13.92 -13.05
C GLY A 104 -6.44 13.96 -11.86
N LYS A 105 -6.44 12.94 -11.00
CA LYS A 105 -5.60 12.92 -9.81
C LYS A 105 -4.17 12.58 -10.18
N ARG A 106 -3.24 13.45 -9.79
CA ARG A 106 -1.81 13.18 -9.92
C ARG A 106 -1.41 12.07 -8.94
N ARG A 107 -0.93 10.95 -9.48
CA ARG A 107 -0.27 9.87 -8.73
C ARG A 107 1.13 9.64 -9.28
N ALA A 108 1.86 8.71 -8.65
CA ALA A 108 3.16 8.28 -9.15
C ALA A 108 3.08 7.74 -10.59
N GLY A 109 1.97 7.11 -10.99
CA GLY A 109 1.70 6.64 -12.35
C GLY A 109 0.49 7.33 -12.99
N PRO A 110 0.33 7.26 -14.33
CA PRO A 110 -0.86 7.75 -15.03
C PRO A 110 -2.11 6.93 -14.69
N THR A 111 -3.31 7.44 -14.96
CA THR A 111 -4.52 6.60 -14.89
C THR A 111 -4.47 5.47 -15.92
N LEU A 112 -4.97 4.31 -15.52
CA LEU A 112 -5.16 3.16 -16.42
C LEU A 112 -6.50 3.20 -17.15
N PHE A 113 -7.36 4.18 -16.89
CA PHE A 113 -8.60 4.36 -17.65
C PHE A 113 -8.32 4.42 -19.15
N GLY A 114 -9.02 3.61 -19.94
CA GLY A 114 -8.82 3.51 -21.38
C GLY A 114 -7.42 3.04 -21.79
N VAL A 115 -6.74 2.21 -20.96
CA VAL A 115 -5.37 1.77 -21.28
C VAL A 115 -5.32 0.79 -22.46
N PHE A 116 -6.32 -0.08 -22.61
CA PHE A 116 -6.34 -1.04 -23.72
C PHE A 116 -6.51 -0.34 -25.07
N GLY A 117 -5.63 -0.64 -26.02
CA GLY A 117 -5.50 0.02 -27.32
C GLY A 117 -4.68 1.31 -27.29
N ARG A 118 -4.29 1.82 -26.12
CA ARG A 118 -3.50 3.06 -26.02
C ARG A 118 -2.01 2.77 -26.19
N GLN A 119 -1.34 3.56 -27.03
CA GLN A 119 0.12 3.52 -27.13
C GLN A 119 0.76 3.95 -25.79
N ALA A 120 1.87 3.33 -25.41
CA ALA A 120 2.61 3.72 -24.22
C ALA A 120 3.09 5.19 -24.32
N GLY A 121 3.04 5.91 -23.20
CA GLY A 121 3.55 7.29 -23.13
C GLY A 121 2.66 8.37 -23.73
N THR A 122 1.41 8.06 -24.13
CA THR A 122 0.56 9.01 -24.87
C THR A 122 -0.61 9.60 -24.08
N LEU A 123 -0.78 9.27 -22.80
CA LEU A 123 -1.83 9.92 -22.00
C LEU A 123 -1.48 11.40 -21.79
N GLU A 124 -2.35 12.28 -22.27
CA GLU A 124 -2.19 13.73 -22.08
C GLU A 124 -2.16 14.12 -20.60
N GLY A 125 -1.37 15.15 -20.28
CA GLY A 125 -1.28 15.70 -18.93
C GLY A 125 -0.43 14.89 -17.94
N TYR A 126 0.20 13.79 -18.37
CA TYR A 126 1.17 13.03 -17.56
C TYR A 126 2.60 13.14 -18.12
N THR A 127 3.58 13.35 -17.24
CA THR A 127 5.00 13.45 -17.62
C THR A 127 5.66 12.08 -17.60
N TYR A 128 5.85 11.50 -18.79
CA TYR A 128 6.50 10.21 -18.96
C TYR A 128 8.03 10.27 -18.93
N SER A 129 8.67 9.10 -18.82
CA SER A 129 10.09 8.94 -19.14
C SER A 129 10.32 8.94 -20.65
N ASP A 130 11.50 9.36 -21.11
CA ASP A 130 11.86 9.35 -22.53
C ASP A 130 11.67 7.97 -23.17
N ALA A 131 12.00 6.90 -22.44
CA ALA A 131 11.77 5.52 -22.86
C ALA A 131 10.30 5.20 -23.20
N LEU A 132 9.34 5.76 -22.46
CA LEU A 132 7.93 5.54 -22.72
C LEU A 132 7.42 6.45 -23.84
N LEU A 133 7.94 7.68 -23.95
CA LEU A 133 7.62 8.60 -25.05
C LEU A 133 8.07 8.06 -26.40
N GLN A 134 9.18 7.33 -26.44
CA GLN A 134 9.73 6.71 -27.65
C GLN A 134 9.21 5.28 -27.88
N SER A 135 8.36 4.77 -26.98
CA SER A 135 7.86 3.40 -27.08
C SER A 135 6.82 3.25 -28.19
N THR A 136 6.93 2.17 -28.94
CA THR A 136 5.93 1.76 -29.94
C THR A 136 4.95 0.71 -29.39
N ILE A 137 5.02 0.40 -28.09
CA ILE A 137 4.12 -0.57 -27.46
C ILE A 137 2.71 -0.02 -27.45
N VAL A 138 1.77 -0.83 -27.93
CA VAL A 138 0.34 -0.63 -27.73
C VAL A 138 -0.09 -1.54 -26.60
N TRP A 139 -0.77 -0.99 -25.58
CA TRP A 139 -1.22 -1.78 -24.45
C TRP A 139 -2.44 -2.62 -24.83
N ASP A 140 -2.30 -3.92 -24.72
CA ASP A 140 -3.31 -4.95 -24.96
C ASP A 140 -3.11 -6.08 -23.94
N ALA A 141 -3.87 -7.17 -24.06
CA ALA A 141 -3.78 -8.28 -23.13
C ALA A 141 -2.36 -8.89 -23.09
N ASP A 142 -1.72 -9.05 -24.25
CA ASP A 142 -0.44 -9.73 -24.39
C ASP A 142 0.73 -8.86 -23.90
N SER A 143 0.75 -7.58 -24.26
CA SER A 143 1.77 -6.64 -23.80
C SER A 143 1.70 -6.39 -22.29
N ILE A 144 0.49 -6.38 -21.69
CA ILE A 144 0.33 -6.28 -20.24
C ILE A 144 0.74 -7.60 -19.55
N ASP A 145 0.37 -8.77 -20.07
CA ASP A 145 0.88 -10.05 -19.52
C ASP A 145 2.41 -10.09 -19.58
N ARG A 146 2.98 -9.73 -20.72
CA ARG A 146 4.43 -9.69 -20.94
C ARG A 146 5.11 -8.71 -19.97
N LEU A 147 4.54 -7.53 -19.73
CA LEU A 147 5.07 -6.56 -18.76
C LEU A 147 5.26 -7.19 -17.37
N PHE A 148 4.28 -7.97 -16.90
CA PHE A 148 4.36 -8.62 -15.60
C PHE A 148 5.08 -9.96 -15.61
N LYS A 149 5.20 -10.62 -16.76
CA LYS A 149 6.00 -11.84 -16.92
C LYS A 149 7.49 -11.53 -16.93
N ASP A 150 7.90 -10.62 -17.80
CA ASP A 150 9.30 -10.34 -18.10
C ASP A 150 9.84 -9.16 -17.28
N GLY A 151 8.97 -8.23 -16.86
CA GLY A 151 9.30 -7.07 -16.03
C GLY A 151 9.45 -5.76 -16.82
N PRO A 152 9.21 -4.60 -16.18
CA PRO A 152 9.36 -3.28 -16.82
C PRO A 152 10.77 -2.98 -17.33
N ASP A 153 11.81 -3.55 -16.70
CA ASP A 153 13.20 -3.42 -17.10
C ASP A 153 13.52 -4.11 -18.44
N VAL A 154 12.71 -5.09 -18.84
CA VAL A 154 12.84 -5.80 -20.12
C VAL A 154 11.87 -5.24 -21.16
N VAL A 155 10.62 -5.00 -20.76
CA VAL A 155 9.55 -4.59 -21.69
C VAL A 155 9.58 -3.09 -21.99
N THR A 156 9.97 -2.27 -21.02
CA THR A 156 10.03 -0.81 -21.13
C THR A 156 11.33 -0.27 -20.52
N PRO A 157 12.51 -0.67 -21.03
CA PRO A 157 13.79 -0.32 -20.42
C PRO A 157 13.96 1.20 -20.32
N GLY A 158 14.30 1.70 -19.12
CA GLY A 158 14.40 3.14 -18.83
C GLY A 158 13.11 3.79 -18.33
N THR A 159 12.03 3.02 -18.16
CA THR A 159 10.82 3.48 -17.47
C THR A 159 11.09 3.82 -16.00
N LYS A 160 10.29 4.74 -15.45
CA LYS A 160 10.24 5.03 -14.00
C LYS A 160 9.32 4.08 -13.22
N MET A 161 8.62 3.18 -13.91
CA MET A 161 7.78 2.16 -13.26
C MET A 161 8.66 1.19 -12.45
N PRO A 162 8.40 0.99 -11.14
CA PRO A 162 9.16 0.03 -10.33
C PRO A 162 9.08 -1.38 -10.91
N ILE A 163 10.16 -2.16 -10.77
CA ILE A 163 10.21 -3.54 -11.23
C ILE A 163 9.13 -4.36 -10.51
N GLN A 164 8.22 -4.93 -11.29
CA GLN A 164 7.20 -5.83 -10.79
C GLN A 164 7.07 -7.03 -11.72
N ARG A 165 7.24 -8.23 -11.16
CA ARG A 165 7.04 -9.50 -11.86
C ARG A 165 6.02 -10.37 -11.12
N MET A 166 5.27 -11.15 -11.88
CA MET A 166 4.25 -12.08 -11.40
C MET A 166 4.53 -13.45 -11.98
N LYS A 167 5.05 -14.36 -11.14
CA LYS A 167 5.44 -15.71 -11.59
C LYS A 167 4.24 -16.57 -11.99
N ASN A 168 3.17 -16.50 -11.21
CA ASN A 168 1.95 -17.26 -11.46
C ASN A 168 1.23 -16.71 -12.71
N ALA A 169 1.00 -17.58 -13.70
CA ALA A 169 0.34 -17.20 -14.94
C ALA A 169 -1.14 -16.86 -14.76
N GLN A 170 -1.86 -17.58 -13.90
CA GLN A 170 -3.26 -17.30 -13.62
C GLN A 170 -3.44 -15.93 -12.95
N ASP A 171 -2.55 -15.57 -12.01
CA ASP A 171 -2.58 -14.25 -11.39
C ASP A 171 -2.43 -13.11 -12.42
N ARG A 172 -1.57 -13.30 -13.43
CA ARG A 172 -1.41 -12.32 -14.52
C ARG A 172 -2.66 -12.24 -15.39
N GLN A 173 -3.21 -13.39 -15.79
CA GLN A 173 -4.41 -13.45 -16.62
C GLN A 173 -5.64 -12.84 -15.92
N ASP A 174 -5.78 -13.11 -14.62
CA ASP A 174 -6.85 -12.51 -13.81
C ASP A 174 -6.66 -10.99 -13.67
N LEU A 175 -5.42 -10.51 -13.49
CA LEU A 175 -5.11 -9.08 -13.47
C LEU A 175 -5.45 -8.42 -14.81
N VAL A 176 -5.03 -9.01 -15.93
CA VAL A 176 -5.32 -8.49 -17.29
C VAL A 176 -6.84 -8.42 -17.50
N SER A 177 -7.56 -9.49 -17.19
CA SER A 177 -9.03 -9.54 -17.31
C SER A 177 -9.73 -8.48 -16.45
N PHE A 178 -9.25 -8.30 -15.21
CA PHE A 178 -9.76 -7.26 -14.32
C PHE A 178 -9.52 -5.87 -14.88
N LEU A 179 -8.29 -5.56 -15.33
CA LEU A 179 -7.97 -4.27 -15.93
C LEU A 179 -8.85 -4.02 -17.17
N GLN A 180 -9.00 -5.01 -18.04
CA GLN A 180 -9.80 -4.88 -19.26
C GLN A 180 -11.26 -4.55 -18.96
N SER A 181 -11.83 -5.08 -17.88
CA SER A 181 -13.17 -4.72 -17.41
C SER A 181 -13.21 -3.34 -16.75
N ALA A 182 -12.28 -3.09 -15.83
CA ALA A 182 -12.29 -1.92 -14.96
C ALA A 182 -11.85 -0.62 -15.63
N THR A 183 -11.17 -0.69 -16.78
CA THR A 183 -10.67 0.48 -17.49
C THR A 183 -11.37 0.73 -18.82
N LYS A 184 -12.53 0.12 -19.08
CA LYS A 184 -13.28 0.37 -20.31
C LYS A 184 -13.70 1.83 -20.39
N THR A 185 -13.53 2.42 -21.58
CA THR A 185 -14.22 3.65 -21.94
C THR A 185 -15.72 3.32 -22.13
N PRO A 186 -16.65 4.19 -21.71
CA PRO A 186 -18.07 4.07 -22.06
C PRO A 186 -18.31 3.91 -23.56
#